data_AF-A0A8T5R3E3-F1
#
_entry.id   AF-A0A8T5R3E3-F1
#
_cell.length_a   1.000
_cell.length_b   1.000
_cell.length_c   1.000
_cell.angle_alpha   90.00
_cell.angle_beta   90.00
_cell.angle_gamma   90.00
#
_symmetry.space_group_name_H-M   'P 1'
#
loop_
_entity.id
_entity.type
_entity.pdbx_description
1 polymer ?
#
loop_
_entity_poly.entity_id
_entity_poly.type
_entity_poly.pdbx_seq_one_letter_code
_entity_poly.pdbx_strand_id
1 'polypeptide(L)'
;MKVVDRRRNRKNKPKKAFFQTNGIRDIKSGKEPVTFSDNLVKNILSLDSTQYGVIEFDNLIPEEYSSSIEFMKHGTKKVLGKLEQLTLDVTPQDLIAMNMDNTSSCRYSGGLFCIDEGFEFEIKLLNCLEGLQLLYYLHKDRRSALSVDLYDGNSNNVGLDAKVSLSSRTKDKSPYDSIRFSRVPILDNERKNDILYALRVEHNCEYRDYDIRRESRFTEDVDLIRRNFCPHEFAAYYSILFSYLEDNRDKAKVMYDMSLFPFPTQLTVDFYKKMMNQTLIKETKDKNPRLIKEGEAEIMLWGLVHKLGYEKTFKPERKILEYNWNKENIPNYDL
;
A
#
# COMPACT_ATOMS: atom_id res chain seq x y z
N MET A 1 -37.01 16.98 0.09
CA MET A 1 -36.20 16.19 -0.85
C MET A 1 -35.88 14.84 -0.21
N LYS A 2 -36.37 13.73 -0.77
CA LYS A 2 -35.98 12.39 -0.32
C LYS A 2 -34.58 12.12 -0.83
N VAL A 3 -33.61 11.98 0.08
CA VAL A 3 -32.29 11.42 -0.23
C VAL A 3 -32.54 9.98 -0.68
N VAL A 4 -32.52 9.77 -1.99
CA VAL A 4 -32.62 8.43 -2.57
C VAL A 4 -31.34 7.71 -2.16
N ASP A 5 -31.48 6.79 -1.21
CA ASP A 5 -30.42 5.88 -0.81
C ASP A 5 -30.06 4.99 -2.02
N ARG A 6 -29.03 5.41 -2.77
CA ARG A 6 -28.48 4.71 -3.94
C ARG A 6 -27.65 3.48 -3.56
N ARG A 7 -27.80 2.95 -2.33
CA ARG A 7 -27.15 1.70 -1.87
C ARG A 7 -27.87 0.42 -2.32
N ARG A 8 -28.80 0.48 -3.30
CA ARG A 8 -29.43 -0.72 -3.88
C ARG A 8 -28.50 -1.42 -4.87
N ASN A 9 -28.09 -2.65 -4.50
CA ASN A 9 -27.69 -3.74 -5.39
C ASN A 9 -26.64 -3.42 -6.48
N ARG A 10 -25.43 -3.04 -6.08
CA ARG A 10 -24.28 -3.15 -6.99
C ARG A 10 -23.68 -4.55 -6.85
N LYS A 11 -23.98 -5.44 -7.80
CA LYS A 11 -23.23 -6.71 -7.93
C LYS A 11 -21.75 -6.36 -8.06
N ASN A 12 -20.93 -6.75 -7.09
CA ASN A 12 -19.48 -6.63 -7.19
C ASN A 12 -19.03 -7.39 -8.44
N LYS A 13 -18.69 -6.65 -9.50
CA LYS A 13 -18.14 -7.24 -10.73
C LYS A 13 -16.86 -8.01 -10.36
N PRO A 14 -16.60 -9.17 -11.00
CA PRO A 14 -15.43 -9.98 -10.69
C PRO A 14 -14.12 -9.22 -11.01
N LYS A 15 -13.09 -9.44 -10.19
CA LYS A 15 -11.71 -8.99 -10.50
C LYS A 15 -11.17 -9.75 -11.72
N LYS A 16 -10.24 -9.14 -12.47
CA LYS A 16 -9.46 -9.83 -13.51
C LYS A 16 -8.64 -10.95 -12.87
N ALA A 17 -8.38 -12.03 -13.59
CA ALA A 17 -7.73 -13.23 -13.07
C ALA A 17 -6.39 -12.93 -12.37
N PHE A 18 -5.59 -12.02 -12.93
CA PHE A 18 -4.32 -11.59 -12.36
C PHE A 18 -4.43 -11.01 -10.93
N PHE A 19 -5.53 -10.33 -10.60
CA PHE A 19 -5.77 -9.70 -9.30
C PHE A 19 -6.65 -10.54 -8.36
N GLN A 20 -7.06 -11.73 -8.78
CA GLN A 20 -7.81 -12.63 -7.90
C GLN A 20 -6.87 -13.24 -6.88
N THR A 21 -7.26 -13.27 -5.62
CA THR A 21 -6.59 -14.09 -4.59
C THR A 21 -7.08 -15.53 -4.71
N ASN A 22 -6.26 -16.50 -4.28
CA ASN A 22 -6.67 -17.89 -4.29
C ASN A 22 -7.85 -18.11 -3.32
N GLY A 23 -8.83 -18.92 -3.73
CA GLY A 23 -9.88 -19.37 -2.82
C GLY A 23 -9.35 -20.39 -1.82
N ILE A 24 -10.11 -20.66 -0.75
CA ILE A 24 -9.72 -21.66 0.27
C ILE A 24 -9.43 -23.03 -0.38
N ARG A 25 -10.23 -23.43 -1.36
CA ARG A 25 -10.02 -24.68 -2.11
C ARG A 25 -8.69 -24.67 -2.85
N ASP A 26 -8.37 -23.57 -3.54
CA ASP A 26 -7.14 -23.45 -4.33
C ASP A 26 -5.89 -23.42 -3.44
N ILE A 27 -6.00 -22.82 -2.24
CA ILE A 27 -4.93 -22.83 -1.25
C ILE A 27 -4.63 -24.26 -0.76
N LYS A 28 -5.67 -25.07 -0.52
CA LYS A 28 -5.53 -26.43 0.02
C LYS A 28 -5.21 -27.49 -1.03
N SER A 29 -5.61 -27.28 -2.28
CA SER A 29 -5.62 -28.34 -3.30
C SER A 29 -4.20 -28.84 -3.61
N GLY A 30 -3.94 -30.11 -3.28
CA GLY A 30 -2.65 -30.75 -3.55
C GLY A 30 -1.49 -30.20 -2.72
N LYS A 31 -1.78 -29.60 -1.55
CA LYS A 31 -0.78 -29.02 -0.66
C LYS A 31 -0.89 -29.53 0.76
N GLU A 32 0.25 -29.67 1.43
CA GLU A 32 0.34 -30.11 2.82
C GLU A 32 0.12 -28.94 3.79
N PRO A 33 -0.69 -29.11 4.84
CA PRO A 33 -0.86 -28.09 5.87
C PRO A 33 0.38 -27.95 6.76
N VAL A 34 0.79 -26.71 7.01
CA VAL A 34 1.78 -26.36 8.04
C VAL A 34 1.11 -25.41 9.03
N THR A 35 0.95 -25.84 10.28
CA THR A 35 0.29 -25.05 11.32
C THR A 35 1.31 -24.28 12.15
N PHE A 36 1.03 -23.00 12.44
CA PHE A 36 1.87 -22.18 13.32
C PHE A 36 1.07 -21.10 14.03
N SER A 37 1.51 -20.74 15.24
CA SER A 37 0.89 -19.73 16.13
C SER A 37 1.87 -18.64 16.56
N ASP A 38 3.13 -18.71 16.14
CA ASP A 38 4.14 -17.70 16.42
C ASP A 38 5.00 -17.45 15.19
N ASN A 39 5.95 -16.52 15.31
CA ASN A 39 6.97 -16.26 14.29
C ASN A 39 6.41 -16.11 12.87
N LEU A 40 5.21 -15.51 12.74
CA LEU A 40 4.39 -15.52 11.53
C LEU A 40 5.19 -15.13 10.27
N VAL A 41 6.05 -14.12 10.38
CA VAL A 41 6.91 -13.67 9.29
C VAL A 41 7.83 -14.78 8.77
N LYS A 42 8.54 -15.47 9.67
CA LYS A 42 9.47 -16.55 9.30
C LYS A 42 8.69 -17.72 8.72
N ASN A 43 7.64 -18.15 9.40
CA ASN A 43 6.85 -19.31 9.00
C ASN A 43 6.15 -19.10 7.65
N ILE A 44 5.61 -17.91 7.37
CA ILE A 44 5.03 -17.60 6.05
C ILE A 44 6.12 -17.58 4.97
N LEU A 45 7.30 -17.01 5.24
CA LEU A 45 8.39 -16.93 4.26
C LEU A 45 9.04 -18.29 3.97
N SER A 46 8.97 -19.24 4.90
CA SER A 46 9.51 -20.59 4.71
C SER A 46 8.56 -21.56 4.01
N LEU A 47 7.28 -21.22 3.82
CA LEU A 47 6.32 -22.07 3.10
C LEU A 47 6.77 -22.33 1.66
N ASP A 48 6.93 -23.59 1.30
CA ASP A 48 7.24 -23.98 -0.07
C ASP A 48 5.98 -24.06 -0.96
N SER A 49 6.17 -24.32 -2.27
CA SER A 49 5.06 -24.39 -3.23
C SER A 49 4.06 -25.52 -2.98
N THR A 50 4.48 -26.57 -2.29
CA THR A 50 3.71 -27.78 -1.93
C THR A 50 3.01 -27.65 -0.57
N GLN A 51 3.20 -26.53 0.13
CA GLN A 51 2.63 -26.29 1.45
C GLN A 51 1.59 -25.17 1.46
N TYR A 52 0.71 -25.21 2.45
CA TYR A 52 -0.10 -24.06 2.84
C TYR A 52 -0.06 -23.86 4.36
N GLY A 53 0.01 -22.61 4.79
CA GLY A 53 0.04 -22.23 6.20
C GLY A 53 -1.35 -22.17 6.82
N VAL A 54 -1.49 -22.67 8.05
CA VAL A 54 -2.64 -22.43 8.93
C VAL A 54 -2.17 -21.68 10.16
N ILE A 55 -2.49 -20.38 10.21
CA ILE A 55 -2.23 -19.53 11.37
C ILE A 55 -3.28 -19.84 12.43
N GLU A 56 -2.86 -20.51 13.50
CA GLU A 56 -3.66 -20.72 14.71
C GLU A 56 -3.30 -19.65 15.74
N PHE A 57 -3.81 -18.43 15.49
CA PHE A 57 -3.49 -17.25 16.30
C PHE A 57 -4.79 -16.55 16.72
N ASP A 58 -5.05 -16.57 18.02
CA ASP A 58 -6.12 -15.76 18.60
C ASP A 58 -5.65 -14.31 18.76
N ASN A 59 -6.55 -13.36 18.49
CA ASN A 59 -6.31 -11.92 18.73
C ASN A 59 -5.17 -11.32 17.89
N LEU A 60 -5.07 -11.71 16.61
CA LEU A 60 -4.23 -11.00 15.64
C LEU A 60 -4.72 -9.55 15.49
N ILE A 61 -6.04 -9.36 15.39
CA ILE A 61 -6.68 -8.06 15.62
C ILE A 61 -6.65 -7.77 17.13
N PRO A 62 -6.19 -6.58 17.56
CA PRO A 62 -6.15 -6.23 18.97
C PRO A 62 -7.56 -6.30 19.61
N GLU A 63 -7.64 -6.76 20.85
CA GLU A 63 -8.89 -7.10 21.55
C GLU A 63 -9.82 -5.90 21.75
N GLU A 64 -9.26 -4.69 21.76
CA GLU A 64 -10.00 -3.43 21.82
C GLU A 64 -10.82 -3.13 20.55
N TYR A 65 -10.64 -3.89 19.47
CA TYR A 65 -11.42 -3.77 18.23
C TYR A 65 -12.29 -5.01 17.98
N SER A 66 -13.56 -4.80 17.69
CA SER A 66 -14.52 -5.90 17.43
C SER A 66 -14.29 -6.60 16.09
N SER A 67 -13.56 -5.97 15.16
CA SER A 67 -13.33 -6.49 13.83
C SER A 67 -12.12 -5.89 13.13
N SER A 68 -11.63 -6.58 12.09
CA SER A 68 -10.61 -6.05 11.18
C SER A 68 -11.03 -4.73 10.51
N ILE A 69 -12.32 -4.52 10.24
CA ILE A 69 -12.82 -3.27 9.64
C ILE A 69 -12.73 -2.13 10.65
N GLU A 70 -13.12 -2.38 11.90
CA GLU A 70 -13.00 -1.40 12.97
C GLU A 70 -11.54 -1.05 13.25
N PHE A 71 -10.65 -2.04 13.30
CA PHE A 71 -9.21 -1.81 13.43
C PHE A 71 -8.65 -0.97 12.27
N MET A 72 -9.01 -1.25 11.02
CA MET A 72 -8.52 -0.43 9.90
C MET A 72 -8.98 1.03 9.97
N LYS A 73 -10.13 1.27 10.62
CA LYS A 73 -10.63 2.63 10.88
C LYS A 73 -9.94 3.25 12.09
N HIS A 74 -10.01 2.63 13.26
CA HIS A 74 -9.67 3.25 14.55
C HIS A 74 -8.36 2.74 15.17
N GLY A 75 -7.68 1.84 14.48
CA GLY A 75 -6.39 1.26 14.87
C GLY A 75 -5.33 2.32 15.06
N THR A 76 -4.37 2.04 15.96
CA THR A 76 -3.16 2.84 16.09
C THR A 76 -2.45 2.95 14.73
N LYS A 77 -1.95 4.13 14.41
CA LYS A 77 -1.13 4.40 13.22
C LYS A 77 0.31 4.66 13.63
N LYS A 78 1.26 4.31 12.78
CA LYS A 78 2.67 4.64 12.98
C LYS A 78 2.97 5.99 12.34
N VAL A 79 3.43 6.97 13.11
CA VAL A 79 3.96 8.21 12.53
C VAL A 79 5.24 7.86 11.76
N LEU A 80 5.23 8.13 10.46
CA LEU A 80 6.33 7.92 9.52
C LEU A 80 7.21 9.15 9.37
N GLY A 81 6.67 10.33 9.64
CA GLY A 81 7.38 11.59 9.54
C GLY A 81 6.44 12.77 9.67
N LYS A 82 7.02 13.93 9.93
CA LYS A 82 6.34 15.22 9.87
C LYS A 82 7.06 16.13 8.89
N LEU A 83 6.32 16.94 8.15
CA LEU A 83 6.91 17.83 7.15
C LEU A 83 7.90 18.84 7.78
N GLU A 84 7.63 19.31 9.01
CA GLU A 84 8.53 20.21 9.76
C GLU A 84 9.93 19.63 10.03
N GLN A 85 10.09 18.31 9.93
CA GLN A 85 11.36 17.62 10.13
C GLN A 85 12.20 17.56 8.84
N LEU A 86 11.62 17.92 7.69
CA LEU A 86 12.31 17.91 6.42
C LEU A 86 13.26 19.10 6.33
N THR A 87 14.48 18.84 5.87
CA THR A 87 15.50 19.86 5.61
C THR A 87 16.02 19.68 4.18
N LEU A 88 17.09 20.38 3.81
CA LEU A 88 17.77 20.12 2.53
C LEU A 88 18.37 18.70 2.49
N ASP A 89 18.83 18.21 3.64
CA ASP A 89 19.57 16.96 3.80
C ASP A 89 18.73 15.81 4.36
N VAL A 90 17.52 16.09 4.86
CA VAL A 90 16.59 15.09 5.41
C VAL A 90 15.37 15.00 4.51
N THR A 91 15.24 13.85 3.85
CA THR A 91 14.17 13.58 2.90
C THR A 91 13.01 12.82 3.55
N PRO A 92 11.81 12.82 2.95
CA PRO A 92 10.72 11.95 3.39
C PRO A 92 11.09 10.47 3.49
N GLN A 93 11.88 9.95 2.56
CA GLN A 93 12.33 8.55 2.62
C GLN A 93 13.23 8.29 3.84
N ASP A 94 14.09 9.24 4.22
CA ASP A 94 14.92 9.11 5.43
C ASP A 94 14.06 9.04 6.69
N LEU A 95 13.02 9.88 6.78
CA LEU A 95 12.06 9.84 7.89
C LEU A 95 11.29 8.53 7.94
N ILE A 96 10.82 8.05 6.78
CA ILE A 96 10.12 6.76 6.67
C ILE A 96 11.04 5.63 7.14
N ALA A 97 12.28 5.58 6.65
CA ALA A 97 13.26 4.58 7.02
C ALA A 97 13.50 4.57 8.54
N MET A 98 13.86 5.72 9.09
CA MET A 98 14.10 5.89 10.53
C MET A 98 12.89 5.47 11.38
N ASN A 99 11.68 5.86 10.99
CA ASN A 99 10.49 5.56 11.79
C ASN A 99 10.04 4.11 11.65
N MET A 100 10.18 3.49 10.47
CA MET A 100 9.89 2.08 10.26
C MET A 100 10.87 1.16 10.99
N ASP A 101 12.16 1.50 11.01
CA ASP A 101 13.17 0.75 11.78
C ASP A 101 12.95 0.87 13.29
N ASN A 102 12.41 2.00 13.76
CA ASN A 102 12.06 2.22 15.17
C ASN A 102 10.59 1.83 15.49
N THR A 103 10.08 0.76 14.88
CA THR A 103 8.75 0.22 15.22
C THR A 103 8.82 -0.68 16.46
N SER A 104 8.07 -0.35 17.50
CA SER A 104 8.01 -1.14 18.74
C SER A 104 6.92 -2.21 18.73
N SER A 105 6.07 -2.23 17.70
CA SER A 105 4.92 -3.12 17.57
C SER A 105 4.63 -3.43 16.10
N CYS A 106 3.94 -4.53 15.84
CA CYS A 106 3.38 -4.87 14.55
C CYS A 106 1.90 -4.47 14.39
N ARG A 107 1.23 -4.03 15.46
CA ARG A 107 -0.22 -3.78 15.50
C ARG A 107 -0.60 -2.38 15.01
N TYR A 108 -0.04 -1.97 13.88
CA TYR A 108 -0.40 -0.71 13.22
C TYR A 108 -1.40 -0.96 12.10
N SER A 109 -2.38 -0.07 11.97
CA SER A 109 -3.41 -0.11 10.91
C SER A 109 -3.04 0.74 9.69
N GLY A 110 -1.83 1.27 9.66
CA GLY A 110 -1.29 2.16 8.63
C GLY A 110 -0.19 3.08 9.19
N GLY A 111 0.48 3.80 8.30
CA GLY A 111 1.41 4.87 8.60
C GLY A 111 0.81 6.25 8.36
N LEU A 112 1.32 7.26 9.06
CA LEU A 112 0.93 8.67 8.92
C LEU A 112 2.13 9.52 8.57
N PHE A 113 1.98 10.36 7.55
CA PHE A 113 2.88 11.48 7.30
C PHE A 113 2.13 12.77 7.62
N CYS A 114 2.54 13.48 8.67
CA CYS A 114 1.86 14.69 9.13
C CYS A 114 2.36 15.88 8.30
N ILE A 115 1.43 16.56 7.61
CA ILE A 115 1.76 17.67 6.72
C ILE A 115 1.67 19.00 7.48
N ASP A 116 0.62 19.17 8.27
CA ASP A 116 0.46 20.25 9.26
C ASP A 116 -0.46 19.78 10.40
N GLU A 117 -0.79 20.67 11.34
CA GLU A 117 -1.60 20.36 12.54
C GLU A 117 -3.02 19.86 12.23
N GLY A 118 -3.53 20.06 11.01
CA GLY A 118 -4.88 19.67 10.60
C GLY A 118 -4.92 18.71 9.41
N PHE A 119 -3.79 18.35 8.82
CA PHE A 119 -3.74 17.56 7.58
C PHE A 119 -2.69 16.44 7.63
N GLU A 120 -3.17 15.22 7.38
CA GLU A 120 -2.35 14.02 7.40
C GLU A 120 -2.55 13.18 6.14
N PHE A 121 -1.46 12.57 5.69
CA PHE A 121 -1.49 11.50 4.71
C PHE A 121 -1.41 10.14 5.39
N GLU A 122 -2.44 9.31 5.16
CA GLU A 122 -2.44 7.92 5.60
C GLU A 122 -1.96 7.00 4.50
N ILE A 123 -0.96 6.18 4.84
CA ILE A 123 -0.26 5.26 3.96
C ILE A 123 -0.45 3.85 4.51
N LYS A 124 -1.18 3.01 3.77
CA LYS A 124 -1.31 1.58 4.09
C LYS A 124 -0.27 0.79 3.31
N LEU A 125 0.47 -0.07 3.98
CA LEU A 125 1.49 -0.92 3.34
C LEU A 125 0.85 -1.86 2.33
N LEU A 126 -0.35 -2.37 2.65
CA LEU A 126 -1.13 -3.20 1.75
C LEU A 126 -1.48 -2.46 0.44
N ASN A 127 -1.88 -1.18 0.52
CA ASN A 127 -2.21 -0.39 -0.67
C ASN A 127 -0.97 -0.11 -1.53
N CYS A 128 0.21 0.04 -0.92
CA CYS A 128 1.47 0.18 -1.63
C CYS A 128 1.75 -1.07 -2.49
N LEU A 129 1.58 -2.26 -1.92
CA LEU A 129 1.73 -3.55 -2.61
C LEU A 129 0.69 -3.77 -3.70
N GLU A 130 -0.59 -3.49 -3.42
CA GLU A 130 -1.65 -3.63 -4.43
C GLU A 130 -1.47 -2.64 -5.59
N GLY A 131 -0.96 -1.44 -5.31
CA GLY A 131 -0.60 -0.46 -6.34
C GLY A 131 0.57 -0.93 -7.18
N LEU A 132 1.57 -1.53 -6.54
CA LEU A 132 2.72 -2.14 -7.21
C LEU A 132 2.32 -3.29 -8.14
N GLN A 133 1.42 -4.15 -7.66
CA GLN A 133 0.86 -5.24 -8.46
C GLN A 133 0.11 -4.70 -9.69
N LEU A 134 -0.66 -3.63 -9.52
CA LEU A 134 -1.38 -2.98 -10.62
C LEU A 134 -0.41 -2.41 -11.65
N LEU A 135 0.62 -1.69 -11.22
CA LEU A 135 1.67 -1.18 -12.11
C LEU A 135 2.31 -2.31 -12.91
N TYR A 136 2.74 -3.39 -12.26
CA TYR A 136 3.34 -4.53 -12.94
C TYR A 136 2.41 -5.13 -14.02
N TYR A 137 1.13 -5.32 -13.68
CA TYR A 137 0.13 -5.80 -14.64
C TYR A 137 0.06 -4.88 -15.87
N LEU A 138 0.04 -3.57 -15.65
CA LEU A 138 -0.08 -2.59 -16.73
C LEU A 138 1.14 -2.59 -17.67
N HIS A 139 2.35 -2.75 -17.12
CA HIS A 139 3.56 -2.84 -17.93
C HIS A 139 3.68 -4.16 -18.71
N LYS A 140 3.14 -5.27 -18.19
CA LYS A 140 3.19 -6.58 -18.87
C LYS A 140 2.10 -6.73 -19.93
N ASP A 141 0.90 -6.22 -19.67
CA ASP A 141 -0.22 -6.32 -20.60
C ASP A 141 -0.20 -5.15 -21.59
N ARG A 142 0.38 -5.36 -22.78
CA ARG A 142 0.44 -4.35 -23.86
C ARG A 142 -0.93 -3.83 -24.32
N ARG A 143 -2.04 -4.49 -23.95
CA ARG A 143 -3.41 -4.04 -24.25
C ARG A 143 -3.98 -3.16 -23.16
N SER A 144 -3.32 -3.07 -22.01
CA SER A 144 -3.77 -2.22 -20.91
C SER A 144 -3.35 -0.78 -21.16
N ALA A 145 -4.30 0.14 -21.00
CA ALA A 145 -4.04 1.56 -21.14
C ALA A 145 -3.29 2.04 -19.88
N LEU A 146 -1.99 2.25 -20.03
CA LEU A 146 -1.19 3.12 -19.18
C LEU A 146 -0.75 4.30 -20.05
N SER A 147 -1.17 5.50 -19.67
CA SER A 147 -0.66 6.74 -20.26
C SER A 147 -0.27 7.69 -19.15
N VAL A 148 0.88 8.35 -19.31
CA VAL A 148 1.36 9.38 -18.40
C VAL A 148 1.53 10.66 -19.24
N ASP A 149 0.64 11.61 -19.02
CA ASP A 149 0.73 12.93 -19.65
C ASP A 149 1.39 13.88 -18.64
N LEU A 150 2.56 14.39 -18.98
CA LEU A 150 3.36 15.30 -18.13
C LEU A 150 3.14 16.75 -18.58
N TYR A 151 2.83 17.63 -17.64
CA TYR A 151 2.60 19.06 -17.89
C TYR A 151 3.71 19.89 -17.22
N ASP A 152 4.74 20.25 -18.00
CA ASP A 152 5.89 21.07 -17.56
C ASP A 152 5.56 22.58 -17.52
N GLY A 153 4.45 22.95 -16.86
CA GLY A 153 4.10 24.35 -16.63
C GLY A 153 5.03 24.99 -15.60
N ASN A 154 6.18 25.53 -16.03
CA ASN A 154 7.18 26.20 -15.18
C ASN A 154 7.68 25.32 -14.00
N SER A 155 8.11 24.10 -14.34
CA SER A 155 8.52 23.01 -13.44
C SER A 155 9.54 23.39 -12.36
N ASN A 156 10.33 24.45 -12.59
CA ASN A 156 11.40 24.87 -11.70
C ASN A 156 10.93 25.33 -10.32
N ASN A 157 9.68 25.78 -10.20
CA ASN A 157 9.17 26.44 -8.99
C ASN A 157 7.85 25.89 -8.45
N VAL A 158 7.16 25.06 -9.22
CA VAL A 158 5.79 24.62 -8.90
C VAL A 158 5.71 23.10 -8.72
N GLY A 159 6.74 22.37 -9.17
CA GLY A 159 6.69 20.93 -9.32
C GLY A 159 6.01 20.52 -10.63
N LEU A 160 5.89 19.21 -10.82
CA LEU A 160 5.31 18.59 -12.00
C LEU A 160 3.81 18.33 -11.79
N ASP A 161 3.01 18.68 -12.79
CA ASP A 161 1.65 18.20 -12.90
C ASP A 161 1.62 17.01 -13.88
N ALA A 162 0.94 15.93 -13.49
CA ALA A 162 0.86 14.71 -14.28
C ALA A 162 -0.56 14.16 -14.29
N LYS A 163 -1.01 13.68 -15.43
CA LYS A 163 -2.26 12.94 -15.58
C LYS A 163 -1.93 11.51 -15.97
N VAL A 164 -2.42 10.57 -15.17
CA VAL A 164 -2.21 9.14 -15.39
C VAL A 164 -3.53 8.45 -15.64
N SER A 165 -3.60 7.68 -16.72
CA SER A 165 -4.72 6.79 -17.01
C SER A 165 -4.31 5.36 -16.66
N LEU A 166 -5.10 4.67 -15.83
CA LEU A 166 -4.83 3.29 -15.40
C LEU A 166 -6.03 2.39 -15.67
N SER A 167 -5.77 1.19 -16.19
CA SER A 167 -6.82 0.18 -16.32
C SER A 167 -7.32 -0.31 -14.96
N SER A 168 -8.60 -0.66 -14.88
CA SER A 168 -9.19 -1.20 -13.64
C SER A 168 -8.72 -2.63 -13.33
N ARG A 169 -8.70 -2.97 -12.04
CA ARG A 169 -8.57 -4.35 -11.53
C ARG A 169 -9.83 -5.19 -11.78
N THR A 170 -10.96 -4.55 -12.04
CA THR A 170 -12.27 -5.18 -12.23
C THR A 170 -12.51 -5.48 -13.71
N LYS A 171 -13.12 -6.64 -14.01
CA LYS A 171 -13.52 -6.99 -15.38
C LYS A 171 -14.56 -6.00 -15.91
N ASP A 172 -14.45 -5.65 -17.18
CA ASP A 172 -15.42 -4.82 -17.92
C ASP A 172 -15.74 -3.48 -17.23
N LYS A 173 -14.78 -2.94 -16.49
CA LYS A 173 -14.81 -1.58 -15.95
C LYS A 173 -13.90 -0.73 -16.82
N SER A 174 -14.38 0.44 -17.22
CA SER A 174 -13.57 1.40 -17.97
C SER A 174 -12.28 1.70 -17.19
N PRO A 175 -11.19 2.05 -17.89
CA PRO A 175 -10.03 2.64 -17.24
C PRO A 175 -10.45 3.84 -16.37
N TYR A 176 -9.64 4.11 -15.35
CA TYR A 176 -9.77 5.34 -14.59
C TYR A 176 -9.11 6.45 -15.42
N ASP A 177 -9.94 7.26 -16.09
CA ASP A 177 -9.51 8.17 -17.16
C ASP A 177 -8.82 9.48 -16.69
N SER A 178 -8.44 9.60 -15.41
CA SER A 178 -7.56 10.69 -14.94
C SER A 178 -7.30 10.61 -13.45
N ILE A 179 -6.20 9.96 -13.06
CA ILE A 179 -5.57 10.27 -11.79
C ILE A 179 -4.66 11.46 -12.04
N ARG A 180 -4.96 12.62 -11.46
CA ARG A 180 -4.13 13.81 -11.62
C ARG A 180 -3.29 14.00 -10.38
N PHE A 181 -1.99 14.04 -10.56
CA PHE A 181 -1.05 14.51 -9.56
C PHE A 181 -0.72 15.96 -9.90
N SER A 182 -0.74 16.82 -8.90
CA SER A 182 -0.26 18.19 -9.02
C SER A 182 0.87 18.42 -8.04
N ARG A 183 1.90 19.14 -8.49
CA ARG A 183 3.07 19.51 -7.69
C ARG A 183 3.89 18.32 -7.19
N VAL A 184 4.21 17.38 -8.09
CA VAL A 184 5.18 16.32 -7.79
C VAL A 184 6.59 16.90 -7.80
N PRO A 185 7.40 16.75 -6.72
CA PRO A 185 8.76 17.25 -6.70
C PRO A 185 9.64 16.49 -7.70
N ILE A 186 10.25 17.21 -8.64
CA ILE A 186 11.13 16.63 -9.68
C ILE A 186 12.51 17.30 -9.77
N LEU A 187 12.77 18.33 -8.97
CA LEU A 187 14.04 19.07 -8.97
C LEU A 187 14.56 19.22 -7.55
N ASP A 188 15.86 19.02 -7.38
CA ASP A 188 16.53 19.17 -6.09
C ASP A 188 16.85 20.66 -5.89
N ASN A 189 15.94 21.38 -5.21
CA ASN A 189 16.10 22.79 -4.92
C ASN A 189 15.51 23.13 -3.54
N GLU A 190 15.75 24.36 -3.08
CA GLU A 190 15.29 24.83 -1.76
C GLU A 190 13.77 24.76 -1.57
N ARG A 191 13.00 24.73 -2.66
CA ARG A 191 11.53 24.70 -2.65
C ARG A 191 10.94 23.31 -2.73
N LYS A 192 11.74 22.24 -2.80
CA LYS A 192 11.25 20.85 -2.93
C LYS A 192 10.27 20.47 -1.81
N ASN A 193 10.49 20.98 -0.60
CA ASN A 193 9.62 20.75 0.56
C ASN A 193 8.30 21.52 0.45
N ASP A 194 8.31 22.77 -0.03
CA ASP A 194 7.10 23.56 -0.30
C ASP A 194 6.23 22.91 -1.41
N ILE A 195 6.90 22.36 -2.43
CA ILE A 195 6.24 21.64 -3.52
C ILE A 195 5.56 20.39 -2.94
N LEU A 196 6.26 19.63 -2.09
CA LEU A 196 5.71 18.46 -1.42
C LEU A 196 4.52 18.80 -0.49
N TYR A 197 4.60 19.89 0.28
CA TYR A 197 3.48 20.38 1.10
C TYR A 197 2.22 20.59 0.26
N ALA A 198 2.39 21.07 -0.97
CA ALA A 198 1.30 21.37 -1.86
C ALA A 198 0.92 20.21 -2.82
N LEU A 199 1.51 19.03 -2.63
CA LEU A 199 1.17 17.83 -3.40
C LEU A 199 -0.32 17.53 -3.31
N ARG A 200 -0.97 17.45 -4.47
CA ARG A 200 -2.40 17.14 -4.55
C ARG A 200 -2.61 15.98 -5.51
N VAL A 201 -3.55 15.11 -5.17
CA VAL A 201 -4.01 14.07 -6.09
C VAL A 201 -5.53 14.15 -6.27
N GLU A 202 -6.00 14.18 -7.50
CA GLU A 202 -7.41 14.09 -7.86
C GLU A 202 -7.65 12.69 -8.42
N HIS A 203 -8.53 11.95 -7.76
CA HIS A 203 -8.86 10.60 -8.17
C HIS A 203 -10.29 10.27 -7.74
N ASN A 204 -11.17 9.81 -8.62
CA ASN A 204 -12.46 9.31 -8.17
C ASN A 204 -12.48 7.79 -8.38
N CYS A 205 -12.28 7.04 -7.29
CA CYS A 205 -12.62 5.62 -7.29
C CYS A 205 -13.62 5.31 -6.20
N GLU A 206 -14.37 4.24 -6.41
CA GLU A 206 -15.34 3.71 -5.46
C GLU A 206 -14.70 3.26 -4.11
N TYR A 207 -13.36 3.26 -4.02
CA TYR A 207 -12.60 2.97 -2.80
C TYR A 207 -12.15 4.25 -2.07
N ARG A 208 -12.46 5.43 -2.60
CA ARG A 208 -12.05 6.71 -2.00
C ARG A 208 -13.11 7.13 -0.99
N ASP A 209 -13.03 6.55 0.20
CA ASP A 209 -13.67 7.13 1.37
C ASP A 209 -12.88 8.38 1.75
N TYR A 210 -13.42 9.56 1.46
CA TYR A 210 -13.05 10.74 2.22
C TYR A 210 -13.56 10.50 3.63
N ASP A 211 -12.68 10.04 4.50
CA ASP A 211 -12.97 9.91 5.92
C ASP A 211 -12.73 11.29 6.54
N ILE A 212 -13.69 12.22 6.36
CA ILE A 212 -13.72 13.45 7.16
C ILE A 212 -14.04 12.99 8.58
N ARG A 213 -13.00 12.76 9.36
CA ARG A 213 -13.14 12.38 10.76
C ARG A 213 -13.28 13.65 11.59
N ARG A 214 -14.38 13.75 12.31
CA ARG A 214 -14.32 14.34 13.65
C ARG A 214 -13.77 13.23 14.54
N GLU A 215 -12.62 13.41 15.17
CA GLU A 215 -12.08 12.45 16.13
C GLU A 215 -12.93 12.45 17.42
N SER A 216 -14.16 11.96 17.31
CA SER A 216 -15.04 11.78 18.44
C SER A 216 -14.69 10.46 19.13
N ARG A 217 -13.87 10.55 20.18
CA ARG A 217 -14.06 9.85 21.47
C ARG A 217 -12.91 10.07 22.48
N PHE A 218 -11.71 10.50 22.06
CA PHE A 218 -10.54 10.51 22.95
C PHE A 218 -9.59 11.73 22.86
N THR A 219 -9.84 12.68 21.96
CA THR A 219 -9.04 13.90 21.81
C THR A 219 -9.98 15.10 21.64
N GLU A 220 -9.59 16.26 22.16
CA GLU A 220 -10.33 17.52 22.00
C GLU A 220 -10.60 17.76 20.51
N ASP A 221 -11.78 18.30 20.18
CA ASP A 221 -12.29 18.47 18.81
C ASP A 221 -11.33 19.31 17.94
N VAL A 222 -10.38 18.65 17.26
CA VAL A 222 -9.61 19.23 16.15
C VAL A 222 -10.14 18.59 14.86
N ASP A 223 -10.58 19.42 13.91
CA ASP A 223 -10.98 18.96 12.58
C ASP A 223 -9.75 18.45 11.82
N LEU A 224 -9.40 17.18 12.02
CA LEU A 224 -8.28 16.52 11.35
C LEU A 224 -8.72 15.97 10.00
N ILE A 225 -8.20 16.55 8.93
CA ILE A 225 -8.42 16.07 7.57
C ILE A 225 -7.38 15.01 7.25
N ARG A 226 -7.81 13.74 7.29
CA ARG A 226 -6.96 12.61 6.89
C ARG A 226 -7.25 12.20 5.46
N ARG A 227 -6.21 12.13 4.65
CA ARG A 227 -6.30 11.68 3.26
C ARG A 227 -5.65 10.32 3.09
N ASN A 228 -6.46 9.35 2.70
CA ASN A 228 -6.03 8.00 2.35
C ASN A 228 -5.60 7.91 0.88
N PHE A 229 -4.48 7.23 0.61
CA PHE A 229 -4.11 6.82 -0.74
C PHE A 229 -4.61 5.41 -1.05
N CYS A 230 -5.27 5.26 -2.19
CA CYS A 230 -5.72 3.96 -2.69
C CYS A 230 -4.67 3.32 -3.61
N PRO A 231 -4.77 2.01 -3.93
CA PRO A 231 -3.83 1.32 -4.82
C PRO A 231 -3.63 1.99 -6.19
N HIS A 232 -4.65 2.63 -6.75
CA HIS A 232 -4.51 3.30 -8.06
C HIS A 232 -3.65 4.57 -7.97
N GLU A 233 -3.72 5.31 -6.86
CA GLU A 233 -2.88 6.50 -6.65
C GLU A 233 -1.41 6.08 -6.50
N PHE A 234 -1.12 5.02 -5.75
CA PHE A 234 0.23 4.44 -5.68
C PHE A 234 0.73 4.00 -7.06
N ALA A 235 -0.07 3.25 -7.81
CA ALA A 235 0.29 2.80 -9.16
C ALA A 235 0.56 3.99 -10.10
N ALA A 236 -0.23 5.06 -10.02
CA ALA A 236 -0.06 6.25 -10.83
C ALA A 236 1.22 7.01 -10.45
N TYR A 237 1.48 7.22 -9.15
CA TYR A 237 2.71 7.86 -8.70
C TYR A 237 3.95 7.09 -9.16
N TYR A 238 3.94 5.76 -9.01
CA TYR A 238 5.03 4.93 -9.49
C TYR A 238 5.16 5.01 -11.01
N SER A 239 4.07 5.04 -11.77
CA SER A 239 4.12 5.20 -13.23
C SER A 239 4.83 6.51 -13.64
N ILE A 240 4.55 7.62 -12.95
CA ILE A 240 5.24 8.90 -13.17
C ILE A 240 6.73 8.78 -12.84
N LEU A 241 7.08 8.17 -11.71
CA LEU A 241 8.48 7.94 -11.34
C LEU A 241 9.21 7.12 -12.41
N PHE A 242 8.57 6.05 -12.91
CA PHE A 242 9.17 5.19 -13.93
C PHE A 242 9.34 5.86 -15.29
N SER A 243 8.42 6.74 -15.71
CA SER A 243 8.62 7.51 -16.95
C SER A 243 9.86 8.40 -16.86
N TYR A 244 10.15 8.98 -15.69
CA TYR A 244 11.38 9.74 -15.50
C TYR A 244 12.63 8.87 -15.32
N LEU A 245 12.54 7.64 -14.80
CA LEU A 245 13.70 6.76 -14.70
C LEU A 245 14.30 6.40 -16.08
N GLU A 246 13.46 6.35 -17.10
CA GLU A 246 13.87 6.06 -18.49
C GLU A 246 14.51 7.30 -19.15
N ASP A 247 13.96 8.50 -18.89
CA ASP A 247 14.34 9.72 -19.60
C ASP A 247 15.28 10.67 -18.82
N ASN A 248 15.25 10.66 -17.49
CA ASN A 248 16.01 11.56 -16.62
C ASN A 248 16.22 10.99 -15.19
N ARG A 249 17.35 10.31 -14.99
CA ARG A 249 17.68 9.65 -13.71
C ARG A 249 17.76 10.61 -12.52
N ASP A 250 18.24 11.83 -12.71
CA ASP A 250 18.40 12.79 -11.62
C ASP A 250 17.03 13.26 -11.11
N LYS A 251 16.09 13.57 -12.03
CA LYS A 251 14.71 13.91 -11.66
C LYS A 251 14.02 12.74 -10.97
N ALA A 252 14.23 11.52 -11.45
CA ALA A 252 13.69 10.32 -10.83
C ALA A 252 14.23 10.09 -9.41
N LYS A 253 15.53 10.38 -9.17
CA LYS A 253 16.11 10.34 -7.83
C LYS A 253 15.39 11.31 -6.89
N VAL A 254 15.17 12.55 -7.31
CA VAL A 254 14.45 13.54 -6.50
C VAL A 254 13.03 13.07 -6.20
N MET A 255 12.30 12.55 -7.19
CA MET A 255 10.96 12.01 -6.97
C MET A 255 10.97 10.86 -5.95
N TYR A 256 11.95 9.97 -6.04
CA TYR A 256 12.11 8.87 -5.09
C TYR A 256 12.35 9.39 -3.68
N ASP A 257 13.37 10.25 -3.50
CA ASP A 257 13.76 10.81 -2.21
C ASP A 257 12.60 11.59 -1.57
N MET A 258 11.87 12.36 -2.38
CA MET A 258 10.73 13.18 -1.96
C MET A 258 9.41 12.42 -1.90
N SER A 259 9.41 11.11 -2.17
CA SER A 259 8.20 10.31 -2.08
C SER A 259 7.77 10.13 -0.63
N LEU A 260 6.47 10.26 -0.37
CA LEU A 260 5.88 9.90 0.92
C LEU A 260 5.60 8.40 1.03
N PHE A 261 5.86 7.63 -0.03
CA PHE A 261 5.43 6.25 -0.12
C PHE A 261 6.62 5.31 0.13
N PRO A 262 6.46 4.30 0.99
CA PRO A 262 7.44 3.23 1.10
C PRO A 262 7.39 2.36 -0.17
N PHE A 263 8.55 1.94 -0.67
CA PHE A 263 8.67 1.21 -1.93
C PHE A 263 8.95 -0.28 -1.67
N PRO A 264 7.96 -1.19 -1.82
CA PRO A 264 8.15 -2.59 -1.46
C PRO A 264 9.38 -3.23 -2.14
N THR A 265 10.09 -4.12 -1.43
CA THR A 265 11.12 -5.00 -2.01
C THR A 265 10.50 -6.24 -2.66
N GLN A 266 11.29 -7.02 -3.40
CA GLN A 266 10.84 -8.34 -3.85
C GLN A 266 10.48 -9.23 -2.68
N LEU A 267 11.23 -9.18 -1.57
CA LEU A 267 10.95 -9.97 -0.36
C LEU A 267 9.57 -9.63 0.19
N THR A 268 9.20 -8.36 0.23
CA THR A 268 7.86 -7.92 0.67
C THR A 268 6.76 -8.36 -0.29
N VAL A 269 7.02 -8.35 -1.59
CA VAL A 269 6.10 -8.91 -2.60
C VAL A 269 5.91 -10.42 -2.40
N ASP A 270 6.99 -11.15 -2.15
CA ASP A 270 6.95 -12.60 -1.93
C ASP A 270 6.20 -12.94 -0.64
N PHE A 271 6.49 -12.23 0.46
CA PHE A 271 5.75 -12.33 1.70
C PHE A 271 4.25 -12.11 1.48
N TYR A 272 3.89 -11.00 0.82
CA TYR A 272 2.50 -10.67 0.50
C TYR A 272 1.82 -11.77 -0.33
N LYS A 273 2.51 -12.31 -1.34
CA LYS A 273 1.97 -13.37 -2.18
C LYS A 273 1.75 -14.67 -1.41
N LYS A 274 2.70 -15.10 -0.57
CA LYS A 274 2.55 -16.29 0.29
C LYS A 274 1.41 -16.08 1.28
N MET A 275 1.42 -14.96 2.00
CA MET A 275 0.35 -14.56 2.91
C MET A 275 -1.03 -14.66 2.24
N MET A 276 -1.24 -13.98 1.10
CA MET A 276 -2.56 -13.90 0.48
C MET A 276 -2.99 -15.14 -0.32
N ASN A 277 -2.06 -16.03 -0.71
CA ASN A 277 -2.37 -17.15 -1.63
C ASN A 277 -1.91 -18.52 -1.14
N GLN A 278 -1.28 -18.61 0.04
CA GLN A 278 -0.81 -19.85 0.64
C GLN A 278 -1.14 -19.94 2.13
N THR A 279 -1.79 -18.94 2.73
CA THR A 279 -2.03 -18.93 4.18
C THR A 279 -3.52 -18.75 4.51
N LEU A 280 -3.97 -19.44 5.55
CA LEU A 280 -5.30 -19.34 6.15
C LEU A 280 -5.18 -18.99 7.63
N ILE A 281 -6.21 -18.37 8.20
CA ILE A 281 -6.33 -18.12 9.65
C ILE A 281 -7.41 -19.02 10.24
N LYS A 282 -7.17 -19.56 11.42
CA LYS A 282 -8.14 -20.33 12.20
C LYS A 282 -8.07 -19.88 13.67
N GLU A 283 -9.06 -19.10 14.09
CA GLU A 283 -9.22 -18.74 15.51
C GLU A 283 -9.80 -19.92 16.29
N THR A 284 -9.64 -19.94 17.61
CA THR A 284 -10.14 -21.03 18.47
C THR A 284 -11.64 -21.27 18.33
N LYS A 285 -12.42 -20.21 18.05
CA LYS A 285 -13.88 -20.30 17.81
C LYS A 285 -14.25 -20.76 16.39
N ASP A 286 -13.31 -20.75 15.45
CA ASP A 286 -13.58 -21.05 14.04
C ASP A 286 -13.60 -22.56 13.82
N LYS A 287 -14.72 -23.08 13.30
CA LYS A 287 -14.80 -24.51 12.89
C LYS A 287 -13.88 -24.83 11.72
N ASN A 288 -13.65 -23.87 10.83
CA ASN A 288 -12.87 -24.03 9.61
C ASN A 288 -11.94 -22.83 9.40
N PRO A 289 -10.71 -23.04 8.89
CA PRO A 289 -9.85 -21.94 8.50
C PRO A 289 -10.49 -21.05 7.43
N ARG A 290 -10.22 -19.75 7.53
CA ARG A 290 -10.72 -18.68 6.64
C ARG A 290 -9.58 -17.94 5.98
N LEU A 291 -9.92 -17.15 4.96
CA LEU A 291 -8.96 -16.23 4.33
C LEU A 291 -8.59 -15.09 5.27
N ILE A 292 -7.40 -14.54 5.03
CA ILE A 292 -6.87 -13.35 5.69
C ILE A 292 -7.68 -12.12 5.25
N LYS A 293 -8.03 -11.27 6.21
CA LYS A 293 -8.73 -9.99 6.02
C LYS A 293 -7.74 -8.83 5.88
N GLU A 294 -8.21 -7.68 5.41
CA GLU A 294 -7.37 -6.49 5.14
C GLU A 294 -6.53 -6.06 6.36
N GLY A 295 -7.15 -5.94 7.54
CA GLY A 295 -6.43 -5.49 8.74
C GLY A 295 -5.45 -6.53 9.28
N GLU A 296 -5.73 -7.81 9.08
CA GLU A 296 -4.79 -8.88 9.44
C GLU A 296 -3.57 -8.83 8.51
N ALA A 297 -3.79 -8.61 7.21
CA ALA A 297 -2.73 -8.42 6.24
C ALA A 297 -1.88 -7.18 6.55
N GLU A 298 -2.49 -6.05 6.92
CA GLU A 298 -1.76 -4.85 7.32
C GLU A 298 -0.89 -5.10 8.56
N ILE A 299 -1.42 -5.75 9.61
CA ILE A 299 -0.65 -6.13 10.81
C ILE A 299 0.52 -7.06 10.45
N MET A 300 0.30 -8.03 9.57
CA MET A 300 1.35 -8.94 9.14
C MET A 300 2.45 -8.22 8.34
N LEU A 301 2.10 -7.22 7.53
CA LEU A 301 3.07 -6.38 6.82
C LEU A 301 3.88 -5.51 7.79
N TRP A 302 3.24 -4.92 8.81
CA TRP A 302 3.97 -4.25 9.88
C TRP A 302 4.81 -5.21 10.72
N GLY A 303 4.38 -6.47 10.88
CA GLY A 303 5.19 -7.54 11.47
C GLY A 303 6.45 -7.84 10.67
N LEU A 304 6.35 -7.82 9.33
CA LEU A 304 7.51 -7.95 8.44
C LEU A 304 8.50 -6.80 8.65
N VAL A 305 8.02 -5.55 8.68
CA VAL A 305 8.84 -4.35 8.96
C VAL A 305 9.49 -4.46 10.33
N HIS A 306 8.71 -4.76 11.37
CA HIS A 306 9.22 -4.88 12.73
C HIS A 306 10.31 -5.96 12.86
N LYS A 307 10.20 -7.07 12.13
CA LYS A 307 11.19 -8.16 12.18
C LYS A 307 12.45 -7.87 11.37
N LEU A 308 12.34 -7.21 10.21
CA LEU A 308 13.42 -7.13 9.23
C LEU A 308 13.95 -5.71 8.97
N GLY A 309 13.27 -4.68 9.45
CA GLY A 309 13.57 -3.27 9.18
C GLY A 309 13.14 -2.81 7.78
N TYR A 310 13.20 -1.50 7.57
CA TYR A 310 12.86 -0.81 6.33
C TYR A 310 13.73 -1.26 5.17
N GLU A 311 15.05 -1.34 5.36
CA GLU A 311 16.01 -1.65 4.30
C GLU A 311 15.67 -2.97 3.57
N LYS A 312 15.31 -4.02 4.32
CA LYS A 312 14.98 -5.33 3.73
C LYS A 312 13.57 -5.39 3.12
N THR A 313 12.68 -4.46 3.50
CA THR A 313 11.24 -4.60 3.25
C THR A 313 10.66 -3.54 2.33
N PHE A 314 11.09 -2.28 2.45
CA PHE A 314 10.54 -1.15 1.70
C PHE A 314 11.60 -0.23 1.09
N LYS A 315 12.84 -0.73 0.92
CA LYS A 315 13.89 -0.09 0.12
C LYS A 315 14.26 -0.95 -1.09
N PRO A 316 13.83 -0.62 -2.31
CA PRO A 316 14.01 -1.46 -3.48
C PRO A 316 15.49 -1.61 -3.85
N GLU A 317 15.98 -2.84 -3.91
CA GLU A 317 17.37 -3.16 -4.33
C GLU A 317 17.53 -3.29 -5.85
N ARG A 318 16.40 -3.43 -6.56
CA ARG A 318 16.35 -3.63 -8.02
C ARG A 318 15.13 -2.92 -8.60
N LYS A 319 15.03 -2.89 -9.93
CA LYS A 319 13.89 -2.27 -10.60
C LYS A 319 12.60 -3.00 -10.23
N ILE A 320 11.66 -2.26 -9.66
CA ILE A 320 10.34 -2.74 -9.25
C ILE A 320 9.59 -3.47 -10.38
N LEU A 321 9.75 -3.03 -11.63
CA LEU A 321 9.11 -3.65 -12.80
C LEU A 321 9.66 -5.06 -13.13
N GLU A 322 10.83 -5.41 -12.58
CA GLU A 322 11.45 -6.74 -12.70
C GLU A 322 10.98 -7.70 -11.60
N TYR A 323 10.12 -7.25 -10.70
CA TYR A 323 9.62 -8.09 -9.62
C TYR A 323 8.77 -9.24 -10.13
N ASN A 324 8.89 -10.38 -9.46
CA ASN A 324 8.14 -11.57 -9.82
C ASN A 324 6.77 -11.56 -9.12
N TRP A 325 5.73 -11.20 -9.88
CA TRP A 325 4.34 -11.27 -9.40
C TRP A 325 3.62 -12.58 -9.73
N ASN A 326 4.27 -13.52 -10.43
CA ASN A 326 3.68 -14.81 -10.75
C ASN A 326 3.58 -15.67 -9.48
N LYS A 327 2.39 -16.20 -9.19
CA LYS A 327 2.08 -16.88 -7.93
C LYS A 327 2.83 -18.20 -7.70
N GLU A 328 3.31 -18.82 -8.77
CA GLU A 328 3.84 -20.20 -8.75
C GLU A 328 5.32 -20.27 -8.39
N ASN A 329 6.08 -19.18 -8.59
CA ASN A 329 7.53 -19.16 -8.42
C ASN A 329 7.92 -18.19 -7.30
N ILE A 330 7.61 -18.53 -6.05
CA ILE A 330 8.01 -17.73 -4.88
C ILE A 330 9.16 -18.45 -4.18
N PRO A 331 10.35 -17.83 -4.03
CA PRO A 331 11.47 -18.48 -3.36
C PRO A 331 11.19 -18.72 -1.87
N ASN A 332 11.91 -19.69 -1.29
CA ASN A 332 11.98 -19.86 0.15
C ASN A 332 13.10 -18.98 0.71
N TYR A 333 12.82 -18.35 1.84
CA TYR A 333 13.80 -17.54 2.56
C TYR A 333 14.16 -18.26 3.86
N ASP A 334 15.45 -18.48 4.07
CA ASP A 334 15.98 -18.94 5.36
C ASP A 334 16.33 -17.69 6.18
N LEU A 335 15.48 -17.37 7.17
CA LEU A 335 15.55 -16.17 8.00
C LEU A 335 15.79 -16.45 9.48
#